data_AF-A0A7X6W4K4-F1
#
_entry.id   AF-A0A7X6W4K4-F1
#
_cell.length_a   1.000
_cell.length_b   1.000
_cell.length_c   1.000
_cell.angle_alpha   90.00
_cell.angle_beta   90.00
_cell.angle_gamma   90.00
#
_symmetry.space_group_name_H-M   'P 1'
#
loop_
_entity.id
_entity.type
_entity.pdbx_description
1 polymer ?
#
loop_
_entity_poly.entity_id
_entity_poly.type
_entity_poly.pdbx_seq_one_letter_code
_entity_poly.pdbx_strand_id
1 'polypeptide(L)'
;MGSPHTNGSTAKLLEALLASAREAGAQTERVDLAGLKMEFCRGCVQCYRTGRCVRKDDVEQIKEQMLAADGIVLGSPVYIRSVSAQLKVLMDRCAYFVHCFLLEGKYGAAVATAGGADQEETAEFANGFLRMCGAYTVGTASALSDGANSVREPETALAQAAALGRELVAAIREKRVYPDQDEERAPLYAMMKEMTLATREIWPAQYAEWARRGRL
;
A
#
# COMPACT_ATOMS: atom_id res chain seq x y z
N MET A 1 -8.02 0.44 4.97
CA MET A 1 -8.17 -0.89 5.59
C MET A 1 -9.02 -1.79 4.70
N GLY A 2 -8.55 -3.01 4.41
CA GLY A 2 -9.27 -4.01 3.61
C GLY A 2 -10.20 -4.95 4.39
N SER A 3 -10.25 -4.86 5.72
CA SER A 3 -11.13 -5.72 6.52
C SER A 3 -12.61 -5.41 6.28
N PRO A 4 -13.47 -6.42 6.10
CA PRO A 4 -14.93 -6.24 6.14
C PRO A 4 -15.45 -5.91 7.55
N HIS A 5 -14.66 -6.16 8.59
CA HIS A 5 -14.98 -5.79 9.96
C HIS A 5 -14.37 -4.42 10.29
N THR A 6 -15.15 -3.36 10.10
CA THR A 6 -14.77 -1.96 10.38
C THR A 6 -14.13 -1.77 11.76
N ASN A 7 -14.64 -2.45 12.78
CA ASN A 7 -14.13 -2.36 14.16
C ASN A 7 -13.47 -3.67 14.63
N GLY A 8 -12.94 -4.47 13.71
CA GLY A 8 -12.36 -5.78 14.00
C GLY A 8 -10.89 -5.75 14.41
N SER A 9 -10.27 -6.94 14.47
CA SER A 9 -8.87 -7.10 14.88
C SER A 9 -7.88 -6.32 14.01
N THR A 10 -8.05 -6.33 12.68
CA THR A 10 -7.21 -5.51 11.78
C THR A 10 -7.33 -4.02 12.09
N ALA A 11 -8.54 -3.56 12.41
CA ALA A 11 -8.80 -2.17 12.77
C ALA A 11 -8.06 -1.79 14.06
N LYS A 12 -8.02 -2.67 15.05
CA LYS A 12 -7.29 -2.44 16.31
C LYS A 12 -5.79 -2.21 16.08
N LEU A 13 -5.13 -3.07 15.30
CA LEU A 13 -3.72 -2.89 14.95
C LEU A 13 -3.50 -1.60 14.16
N LEU A 14 -4.34 -1.34 13.16
CA LEU A 14 -4.25 -0.14 12.35
C LEU A 14 -4.42 1.13 13.19
N GLU A 15 -5.40 1.17 14.10
CA GLU A 15 -5.63 2.32 14.96
C GLU A 15 -4.49 2.55 15.95
N ALA A 16 -3.88 1.49 16.51
CA ALA A 16 -2.71 1.64 17.38
C ALA A 16 -1.52 2.28 16.63
N LEU A 17 -1.29 1.84 15.39
CA LEU A 17 -0.28 2.43 14.51
C LEU A 17 -0.61 3.90 14.22
N LEU A 18 -1.81 4.20 13.73
CA LEU A 18 -2.20 5.57 13.39
C LEU A 18 -2.21 6.50 14.61
N ALA A 19 -2.62 6.01 15.79
CA ALA A 19 -2.59 6.78 17.04
C ALA A 19 -1.15 7.19 17.40
N SER A 20 -0.22 6.24 17.37
CA SER A 20 1.19 6.54 17.66
C SER A 20 1.83 7.47 16.62
N ALA A 21 1.41 7.39 15.35
CA ALA A 21 1.84 8.32 14.30
C ALA A 21 1.31 9.74 14.57
N ARG A 22 0.05 9.87 15.01
CA ARG A 22 -0.52 11.17 15.44
C ARG A 22 0.23 11.75 16.64
N GLU A 23 0.51 10.93 17.65
CA GLU A 23 1.32 11.33 18.81
C GLU A 23 2.74 11.78 18.40
N ALA A 24 3.31 11.13 17.39
CA ALA A 24 4.58 11.54 16.80
C ALA A 24 4.46 12.82 15.94
N GLY A 25 3.26 13.36 15.70
CA GLY A 25 3.00 14.64 15.03
C GLY A 25 2.55 14.53 13.57
N ALA A 26 2.13 13.36 13.10
CA ALA A 26 1.54 13.20 11.77
C ALA A 26 0.03 13.52 11.77
N GLN A 27 -0.47 14.02 10.64
CA GLN A 27 -1.90 13.99 10.34
C GLN A 27 -2.23 12.62 9.75
N THR A 28 -3.30 11.99 10.23
CA THR A 28 -3.69 10.65 9.77
C THR A 28 -5.15 10.63 9.34
N GLU A 29 -5.42 10.00 8.22
CA GLU A 29 -6.77 9.69 7.73
C GLU A 29 -6.88 8.18 7.54
N ARG A 30 -8.05 7.61 7.86
CA ARG A 30 -8.35 6.20 7.63
C ARG A 30 -9.46 6.05 6.60
N VAL A 31 -9.21 5.19 5.62
CA VAL A 31 -10.18 4.83 4.57
C VAL A 31 -10.53 3.35 4.69
N ASP A 32 -11.81 3.03 4.88
CA ASP A 32 -12.29 1.65 4.98
C ASP A 32 -12.87 1.16 3.66
N LEU A 33 -12.15 0.22 3.03
CA LEU A 33 -12.43 -0.23 1.67
C LEU A 33 -13.72 -1.04 1.55
N ALA A 34 -14.16 -1.69 2.63
CA ALA A 34 -15.34 -2.56 2.62
C ALA A 34 -16.66 -1.81 2.39
N GLY A 35 -16.70 -0.50 2.68
CA GLY A 35 -17.88 0.34 2.46
C GLY A 35 -17.92 1.03 1.09
N LEU A 36 -16.86 0.88 0.28
CA LEU A 36 -16.70 1.61 -0.97
C LEU A 36 -17.16 0.78 -2.16
N LYS A 37 -17.66 1.48 -3.18
CA LYS A 37 -17.92 0.89 -4.48
C LYS A 37 -16.60 0.78 -5.22
N MET A 38 -16.06 -0.44 -5.30
CA MET A 38 -14.86 -0.75 -6.05
C MET A 38 -15.12 -1.92 -7.00
N GLU A 39 -15.08 -1.64 -8.30
CA GLU A 39 -15.23 -2.67 -9.31
C GLU A 39 -13.87 -3.31 -9.63
N PHE A 40 -13.89 -4.60 -10.00
CA PHE A 40 -12.67 -5.33 -10.35
C PHE A 40 -11.88 -4.69 -11.50
N CYS A 41 -10.58 -4.92 -11.53
CA CYS A 41 -9.78 -4.57 -12.71
C CYS A 41 -10.24 -5.39 -13.91
N ARG A 42 -10.41 -4.75 -15.08
CA ARG A 42 -10.78 -5.42 -16.33
C ARG A 42 -9.57 -5.82 -17.18
N GLY A 43 -8.35 -5.51 -16.74
CA GLY A 43 -7.15 -5.69 -17.57
C GLY A 43 -7.17 -4.90 -18.88
N CYS A 44 -8.00 -3.85 -18.99
CA CYS A 44 -8.24 -3.14 -20.25
C CYS A 44 -7.12 -2.20 -20.70
N VAL A 45 -6.05 -2.07 -19.89
CA VAL A 45 -4.84 -1.25 -20.10
C VAL A 45 -5.06 0.23 -20.43
N GLN A 46 -6.29 0.76 -20.30
CA GLN A 46 -6.58 2.16 -20.61
C GLN A 46 -5.82 3.15 -19.71
N CYS A 47 -5.55 2.78 -18.46
CA CYS A 47 -4.80 3.63 -17.53
C CYS A 47 -3.38 3.95 -18.02
N TYR A 48 -2.75 3.09 -18.84
CA TYR A 48 -1.43 3.39 -19.41
C TYR A 48 -1.50 4.44 -20.53
N ARG A 49 -2.68 4.57 -21.16
CA ARG A 49 -2.94 5.55 -22.23
C ARG A 49 -3.37 6.90 -21.70
N THR A 50 -4.16 6.91 -20.63
CA THR A 50 -4.81 8.12 -20.09
C THR A 50 -4.20 8.61 -18.78
N GLY A 51 -3.35 7.79 -18.15
CA GLY A 51 -2.78 8.04 -16.82
C GLY A 51 -3.72 7.80 -15.65
N ARG A 52 -5.00 7.46 -15.91
CA ARG A 52 -6.05 7.27 -14.90
C ARG A 52 -7.00 6.14 -15.27
N CYS A 53 -7.62 5.50 -14.30
CA CYS A 53 -8.61 4.46 -14.62
C CYS A 53 -9.89 5.07 -15.20
N VAL A 54 -10.47 4.41 -16.21
CA VAL A 54 -11.72 4.86 -16.86
C VAL A 54 -12.99 4.43 -16.12
N ARG A 55 -12.89 3.55 -15.11
CA ARG A 55 -14.06 3.12 -14.35
C ARG A 55 -14.47 4.24 -13.38
N LYS A 56 -15.79 4.44 -13.26
CA LYS A 56 -16.40 5.45 -12.40
C LYS A 56 -16.83 4.80 -11.09
N ASP A 57 -15.88 4.70 -10.18
CA ASP A 57 -16.01 4.10 -8.87
C ASP A 57 -15.03 4.77 -7.89
N ASP A 58 -15.03 4.37 -6.62
CA ASP A 58 -14.33 5.12 -5.56
C ASP A 58 -12.80 4.96 -5.61
N VAL A 59 -12.28 4.07 -6.48
CA VAL A 59 -10.86 3.70 -6.52
C VAL A 59 -9.96 4.87 -6.92
N GLU A 60 -10.37 5.72 -7.87
CA GLU A 60 -9.53 6.85 -8.30
C GLU A 60 -9.38 7.90 -7.19
N GLN A 61 -10.42 8.12 -6.38
CA GLN A 61 -10.33 9.03 -5.23
C GLN A 61 -9.32 8.52 -4.19
N ILE A 62 -9.31 7.21 -3.90
CA ILE A 62 -8.34 6.60 -2.97
C ILE A 62 -6.91 6.77 -3.50
N LYS A 63 -6.70 6.59 -4.81
CA LYS A 63 -5.39 6.80 -5.45
C LYS A 63 -4.92 8.24 -5.35
N GLU A 64 -5.82 9.21 -5.48
CA GLU A 64 -5.50 10.62 -5.27
C GLU A 64 -5.07 10.90 -3.83
N GLN A 65 -5.75 10.31 -2.85
CA GLN A 65 -5.34 10.38 -1.43
C GLN A 65 -3.97 9.74 -1.21
N MET A 66 -3.67 8.59 -1.83
CA MET A 66 -2.35 7.97 -1.78
C MET A 66 -1.26 8.86 -2.38
N LEU A 67 -1.55 9.56 -3.49
CA LEU A 67 -0.63 10.52 -4.11
C LEU A 67 -0.41 11.77 -3.25
N ALA A 68 -1.41 12.20 -2.49
CA ALA A 68 -1.32 13.36 -1.60
C ALA A 68 -0.59 13.07 -0.28
N ALA A 69 -0.57 11.82 0.19
CA ALA A 69 0.03 11.44 1.47
C ALA A 69 1.56 11.25 1.41
N ASP A 70 2.27 11.55 2.50
CA ASP A 70 3.70 11.23 2.65
C ASP A 70 3.94 9.78 3.10
N GLY A 71 2.98 9.22 3.84
CA GLY A 71 3.00 7.87 4.40
C GLY A 71 1.72 7.10 4.09
N ILE A 72 1.84 5.81 3.76
CA ILE A 72 0.70 4.95 3.40
C ILE A 72 0.71 3.68 4.25
N VAL A 73 -0.40 3.39 4.93
CA VAL A 73 -0.52 2.18 5.76
C VAL A 73 -1.58 1.25 5.19
N LEU A 74 -1.20 0.01 4.89
CA LEU A 74 -2.12 -1.01 4.39
C LEU A 74 -2.48 -2.00 5.50
N GLY A 75 -3.76 -2.06 5.87
CA GLY A 75 -4.27 -3.03 6.85
C GLY A 75 -5.14 -4.09 6.19
N SER A 76 -4.88 -5.37 6.42
CA SER A 76 -5.71 -6.47 5.90
C SER A 76 -5.87 -7.64 6.88
N PRO A 77 -7.04 -8.28 6.96
CA PRO A 77 -7.10 -9.64 7.49
C PRO A 77 -6.43 -10.60 6.50
N VAL A 78 -5.97 -11.74 7.00
CA VAL A 78 -5.52 -12.88 6.19
C VAL A 78 -6.73 -13.73 5.82
N TYR A 79 -7.05 -13.76 4.53
CA TYR A 79 -8.06 -14.65 3.98
C TYR A 79 -7.42 -15.55 2.93
N ILE A 80 -7.40 -16.86 3.21
CA ILE A 80 -6.76 -17.89 2.37
C ILE A 80 -5.31 -17.51 2.04
N ARG A 81 -4.50 -17.30 3.08
CA ARG A 81 -3.05 -17.01 2.99
C ARG A 81 -2.69 -15.76 2.19
N SER A 82 -3.62 -14.82 2.05
CA SER A 82 -3.38 -13.56 1.34
C SER A 82 -4.20 -12.41 1.92
N VAL A 83 -4.01 -11.23 1.34
CA VAL A 83 -4.82 -10.05 1.64
C VAL A 83 -6.29 -10.28 1.29
N SER A 84 -7.15 -9.55 1.97
CA SER A 84 -8.58 -9.46 1.67
C SER A 84 -8.84 -9.11 0.20
N ALA A 85 -9.93 -9.63 -0.36
CA ALA A 85 -10.35 -9.31 -1.72
C ALA A 85 -10.53 -7.80 -1.90
N GLN A 86 -11.05 -7.10 -0.90
CA GLN A 86 -11.23 -5.64 -0.90
C GLN A 86 -9.91 -4.90 -1.13
N LEU A 87 -8.86 -5.26 -0.37
CA LEU A 87 -7.54 -4.67 -0.58
C LEU A 87 -6.94 -5.07 -1.93
N LYS A 88 -7.16 -6.33 -2.36
CA LYS A 88 -6.68 -6.83 -3.64
C LYS A 88 -7.31 -6.09 -4.83
N VAL A 89 -8.59 -5.69 -4.76
CA VAL A 89 -9.23 -4.87 -5.80
C VAL A 89 -8.51 -3.53 -5.97
N LEU A 90 -8.17 -2.85 -4.87
CA LEU A 90 -7.40 -1.61 -4.93
C LEU A 90 -6.03 -1.84 -5.59
N MET A 91 -5.30 -2.88 -5.14
CA MET A 91 -3.99 -3.24 -5.69
C MET A 91 -4.05 -3.53 -7.20
N ASP A 92 -5.01 -4.35 -7.63
CA ASP A 92 -5.18 -4.74 -9.04
C ASP A 92 -5.55 -3.56 -9.95
N ARG A 93 -6.12 -2.51 -9.37
CA ARG A 93 -6.44 -1.27 -10.08
C ARG A 93 -5.25 -0.30 -10.12
N CYS A 94 -4.15 -0.56 -9.41
CA CYS A 94 -2.96 0.29 -9.31
C CYS A 94 -1.84 -0.08 -10.31
N ALA A 95 -2.14 -0.78 -11.41
CA ALA A 95 -1.12 -1.16 -12.38
C ALA A 95 -0.31 0.02 -12.94
N TYR A 96 -0.96 1.19 -13.16
CA TYR A 96 -0.25 2.41 -13.58
C TYR A 96 0.68 2.98 -12.48
N PHE A 97 0.32 2.81 -11.20
CA PHE A 97 1.17 3.22 -10.07
C PHE A 97 2.46 2.40 -10.04
N VAL A 98 2.37 1.10 -10.33
CA VAL A 98 3.53 0.21 -10.46
C VAL A 98 4.37 0.60 -11.68
N HIS A 99 3.76 0.71 -12.86
CA HIS A 99 4.47 0.99 -14.11
C HIS A 99 5.22 2.34 -14.10
N CYS A 100 4.73 3.33 -13.36
CA CYS A 100 5.34 4.66 -13.28
C CYS A 100 6.00 4.95 -11.93
N PHE A 101 6.02 4.00 -11.01
CA PHE A 101 6.52 4.16 -9.63
C PHE A 101 5.96 5.42 -8.94
N LEU A 102 4.64 5.60 -8.99
CA LEU A 102 3.98 6.85 -8.60
C LEU A 102 4.05 7.17 -7.09
N LEU A 103 4.51 6.24 -6.26
CA LEU A 103 4.71 6.43 -4.84
C LEU A 103 6.19 6.64 -4.45
N GLU A 104 7.11 6.81 -5.42
CA GLU A 104 8.50 7.17 -5.09
C GLU A 104 8.58 8.48 -4.30
N GLY A 105 9.43 8.48 -3.28
CA GLY A 105 9.56 9.56 -2.29
C GLY A 105 8.59 9.43 -1.10
N LYS A 106 7.68 8.44 -1.12
CA LYS A 106 6.75 8.16 -0.02
C LYS A 106 7.23 6.96 0.81
N TYR A 107 6.62 6.83 1.98
CA TYR A 107 6.91 5.77 2.95
C TYR A 107 5.67 4.91 3.20
N GLY A 108 5.88 3.69 3.66
CA GLY A 108 4.85 2.69 3.78
C GLY A 108 5.03 1.76 4.97
N ALA A 109 3.91 1.24 5.47
CA ALA A 109 3.89 0.16 6.43
C ALA A 109 2.66 -0.71 6.20
N ALA A 110 2.69 -1.95 6.69
CA ALA A 110 1.56 -2.85 6.57
C ALA A 110 1.24 -3.52 7.90
N VAL A 111 -0.06 -3.75 8.12
CA VAL A 111 -0.55 -4.53 9.25
C VAL A 111 -1.44 -5.67 8.78
N ALA A 112 -1.33 -6.82 9.43
CA ALA A 112 -2.22 -7.94 9.12
C ALA A 112 -2.64 -8.75 10.33
N THR A 113 -3.82 -9.34 10.24
CA THR A 113 -4.36 -10.22 11.30
C THR A 113 -4.86 -11.53 10.72
N ALA A 114 -4.50 -12.66 11.33
CA ALA A 114 -4.93 -13.99 10.86
C ALA A 114 -5.68 -14.77 11.93
N GLY A 115 -6.59 -15.65 11.51
CA GLY A 115 -7.23 -16.62 12.41
C GLY A 115 -6.33 -17.81 12.78
N GLY A 116 -5.25 -18.05 12.05
CA GLY A 116 -4.41 -19.24 12.20
C GLY A 116 -2.93 -18.99 11.92
N ALA A 117 -2.58 -18.54 10.71
CA ALA A 117 -1.19 -18.32 10.29
C ALA A 117 -1.11 -17.29 9.14
N ASP A 118 0.13 -17.03 8.68
CA ASP A 118 0.49 -16.22 7.51
C ASP A 118 0.27 -14.71 7.66
N GLN A 119 0.12 -14.22 8.89
CA GLN A 119 -0.06 -12.79 9.17
C GLN A 119 1.18 -11.96 8.80
N GLU A 120 2.39 -12.49 9.00
CA GLU A 120 3.62 -11.76 8.69
C GLU A 120 3.83 -11.69 7.17
N GLU A 121 3.70 -12.83 6.48
CA GLU A 121 3.84 -12.95 5.03
C GLU A 121 2.78 -12.13 4.29
N THR A 122 1.56 -12.06 4.83
CA THR A 122 0.49 -11.24 4.24
C THR A 122 0.74 -9.74 4.43
N ALA A 123 1.24 -9.33 5.59
CA ALA A 123 1.65 -7.93 5.79
C ALA A 123 2.83 -7.59 4.87
N GLU A 124 3.80 -8.48 4.72
CA GLU A 124 4.95 -8.26 3.85
C GLU A 124 4.56 -8.23 2.37
N PHE A 125 3.61 -9.07 1.94
CA PHE A 125 3.02 -8.98 0.60
C PHE A 125 2.42 -7.59 0.33
N ALA A 126 1.72 -7.02 1.32
CA ALA A 126 1.16 -5.67 1.19
C ALA A 126 2.25 -4.58 1.13
N ASN A 127 3.34 -4.73 1.89
CA ASN A 127 4.52 -3.87 1.77
C ASN A 127 5.19 -3.98 0.40
N GLY A 128 5.37 -5.20 -0.13
CA GLY A 128 5.90 -5.44 -1.46
C GLY A 128 5.11 -4.71 -2.55
N PHE A 129 3.78 -4.62 -2.42
CA PHE A 129 2.96 -3.79 -3.31
C PHE A 129 3.32 -2.30 -3.26
N LEU A 130 3.54 -1.73 -2.06
CA LEU A 130 3.98 -0.33 -1.91
C LEU A 130 5.37 -0.12 -2.51
N ARG A 131 6.31 -1.06 -2.30
CA ARG A 131 7.66 -1.03 -2.89
C ARG A 131 7.64 -1.11 -4.41
N MET A 132 6.79 -1.96 -4.99
CA MET A 132 6.56 -2.01 -6.44
C MET A 132 6.02 -0.69 -7.00
N CYS A 133 5.22 0.04 -6.22
CA CYS A 133 4.76 1.38 -6.58
C CYS A 133 5.81 2.48 -6.33
N GLY A 134 6.99 2.15 -5.78
CA GLY A 134 8.12 3.06 -5.58
C GLY A 134 8.32 3.58 -4.15
N ALA A 135 7.41 3.32 -3.21
CA ALA A 135 7.57 3.76 -1.83
C ALA A 135 8.66 2.95 -1.10
N TYR A 136 9.25 3.53 -0.06
CA TYR A 136 10.00 2.75 0.93
C TYR A 136 9.06 2.17 1.99
N THR A 137 9.33 0.98 2.50
CA THR A 137 8.55 0.39 3.59
C THR A 137 9.38 0.26 4.85
N VAL A 138 8.79 0.58 6.01
CA VAL A 138 9.53 0.66 7.29
C VAL A 138 9.35 -0.57 8.18
N GLY A 139 8.47 -1.51 7.79
CA GLY A 139 8.24 -2.77 8.50
C GLY A 139 6.78 -3.21 8.49
N THR A 140 6.49 -4.23 9.28
CA THR A 140 5.16 -4.83 9.45
C THR A 140 4.78 -4.94 10.93
N ALA A 141 3.48 -4.95 11.22
CA ALA A 141 2.96 -5.38 12.52
C ALA A 141 1.82 -6.36 12.28
N SER A 142 1.83 -7.49 12.98
CA SER A 142 0.88 -8.55 12.69
C SER A 142 0.46 -9.30 13.94
N ALA A 143 -0.71 -9.94 13.89
CA ALA A 143 -1.22 -10.69 15.03
C ALA A 143 -2.14 -11.84 14.64
N LEU A 144 -2.17 -12.86 15.50
CA LEU A 144 -3.21 -13.89 15.46
C LEU A 144 -4.50 -13.38 16.14
N SER A 145 -5.63 -13.96 15.77
CA SER A 145 -6.95 -13.53 16.21
C SER A 145 -7.90 -14.70 16.42
N ASP A 146 -8.57 -14.78 17.57
CA ASP A 146 -9.56 -15.85 17.91
C ASP A 146 -10.99 -15.54 17.47
N GLY A 147 -11.19 -14.43 16.78
CA GLY A 147 -12.47 -13.99 16.27
C GLY A 147 -12.38 -12.62 15.62
N ALA A 148 -13.50 -12.09 15.14
CA ALA A 148 -13.52 -10.83 14.39
C ALA A 148 -12.97 -9.62 15.16
N ASN A 149 -12.96 -9.66 16.50
CA ASN A 149 -12.52 -8.56 17.36
C ASN A 149 -11.64 -9.03 18.54
N SER A 150 -10.93 -10.14 18.38
CA SER A 150 -10.17 -10.79 19.46
C SER A 150 -8.72 -11.02 19.05
N VAL A 151 -7.86 -10.01 19.23
CA VAL A 151 -6.42 -10.11 18.97
C VAL A 151 -5.77 -10.94 20.09
N ARG A 152 -4.98 -11.95 19.73
CA ARG A 152 -4.14 -12.70 20.68
C ARG A 152 -2.97 -11.84 21.12
N GLU A 153 -2.59 -11.97 22.39
CA GLU A 153 -1.49 -11.20 22.99
C GLU A 153 -1.60 -9.69 22.68
N PRO A 154 -2.75 -9.06 22.98
CA PRO A 154 -3.07 -7.73 22.47
C PRO A 154 -2.08 -6.66 22.94
N GLU A 155 -1.51 -6.77 24.14
CA GLU A 155 -0.50 -5.82 24.61
C GLU A 155 0.73 -5.80 23.70
N THR A 156 1.27 -6.98 23.37
CA THR A 156 2.42 -7.13 22.47
C THR A 156 2.09 -6.66 21.05
N ALA A 157 0.97 -7.13 20.49
CA ALA A 157 0.58 -6.81 19.11
C ALA A 157 0.32 -5.30 18.92
N LEU A 158 -0.34 -4.65 19.88
CA LEU A 158 -0.62 -3.21 19.81
C LEU A 158 0.64 -2.39 20.07
N ALA A 159 1.55 -2.85 20.94
CA ALA A 159 2.84 -2.20 21.15
C ALA A 159 3.72 -2.24 19.88
N GLN A 160 3.75 -3.37 19.17
CA GLN A 160 4.43 -3.50 17.87
C GLN A 160 3.84 -2.55 16.83
N ALA A 161 2.51 -2.50 16.69
CA ALA A 161 1.84 -1.60 15.78
C ALA A 161 2.13 -0.12 16.11
N ALA A 162 2.14 0.24 17.39
CA ALA A 162 2.48 1.58 17.85
C ALA A 162 3.96 1.94 17.63
N ALA A 163 4.87 0.98 17.80
CA ALA A 163 6.29 1.19 17.47
C ALA A 163 6.46 1.48 15.97
N LEU A 164 5.75 0.72 15.13
CA LEU A 164 5.78 0.89 13.67
C LEU A 164 5.25 2.25 13.23
N GLY A 165 4.22 2.79 13.90
CA GLY A 165 3.68 4.11 13.57
C GLY A 165 4.65 5.24 13.88
N ARG A 166 5.36 5.17 15.01
CA ARG A 166 6.45 6.12 15.34
C ARG A 166 7.60 6.02 14.35
N GLU A 167 7.99 4.79 14.00
CA GLU A 167 9.06 4.52 13.05
C GLU A 167 8.74 5.07 11.65
N LEU A 168 7.50 4.91 11.18
CA LEU A 168 7.05 5.48 9.91
C LEU A 168 7.21 7.00 9.89
N VAL A 169 6.80 7.69 10.96
CA VAL A 169 6.94 9.14 11.06
C VAL A 169 8.42 9.56 11.13
N ALA A 170 9.25 8.82 11.85
CA ALA A 170 10.69 9.07 11.91
C ALA A 170 11.33 8.95 10.53
N ALA A 171 11.08 7.85 9.80
CA ALA A 171 11.60 7.63 8.46
C ALA A 171 11.18 8.72 7.46
N ILE A 172 9.91 9.17 7.51
CA ILE A 172 9.41 10.28 6.69
C ILE A 172 10.19 11.57 6.99
N ARG A 173 10.36 11.92 8.27
CA ARG A 173 11.05 13.15 8.70
C ARG A 173 12.53 13.15 8.32
N GLU A 174 13.18 12.01 8.50
CA GLU A 174 14.58 11.80 8.18
C GLU A 174 14.82 11.73 6.67
N LYS A 175 13.75 11.61 5.87
CA LYS A 175 13.82 11.28 4.45
C LYS A 175 14.71 10.05 4.22
N ARG A 176 14.49 9.02 5.04
CA ARG A 176 15.37 7.86 5.11
C ARG A 176 15.38 7.09 3.79
N VAL A 177 16.58 6.74 3.35
CA VAL A 177 16.80 5.89 2.17
C VAL A 177 17.08 4.46 2.63
N TYR A 178 16.58 3.49 1.87
CA TYR A 178 16.73 2.06 2.14
C TYR A 178 17.42 1.40 0.94
N PRO A 179 18.78 1.33 0.93
CA PRO A 179 19.54 0.85 -0.22
C PRO A 179 19.20 -0.58 -0.63
N ASP A 180 18.87 -1.45 0.31
CA ASP A 180 18.41 -2.81 0.08
C ASP A 180 17.11 -2.86 -0.74
N GLN A 181 16.17 -1.95 -0.46
CA GLN A 181 14.91 -1.84 -1.22
C GLN A 181 15.14 -1.21 -2.60
N ASP A 182 16.14 -0.35 -2.74
CA ASP A 182 16.56 0.17 -4.05
C ASP A 182 17.15 -0.94 -4.92
N GLU A 183 18.01 -1.78 -4.36
CA GLU A 183 18.58 -2.96 -5.01
C GLU A 183 17.49 -3.97 -5.40
N GLU A 184 16.53 -4.26 -4.51
CA GLU A 184 15.38 -5.12 -4.79
C GLU A 184 14.53 -4.58 -5.96
N ARG A 185 14.32 -3.26 -6.02
CA ARG A 185 13.48 -2.61 -7.04
C ARG A 185 14.18 -2.40 -8.38
N ALA A 186 15.51 -2.37 -8.42
CA ALA A 186 16.28 -2.04 -9.62
C ALA A 186 15.93 -2.93 -10.86
N PRO A 187 15.76 -4.26 -10.76
CA PRO A 187 15.38 -5.08 -11.90
C PRO A 187 14.00 -4.72 -12.46
N LEU A 188 13.02 -4.46 -11.57
CA LEU A 188 11.69 -4.03 -11.98
C LEU A 188 11.75 -2.67 -12.68
N TYR A 189 12.55 -1.74 -12.15
CA TYR A 189 12.73 -0.42 -12.76
C TYR A 189 13.32 -0.50 -14.16
N ALA A 190 14.38 -1.30 -14.36
CA ALA A 190 14.98 -1.51 -15.66
C ALA A 190 13.98 -2.08 -16.68
N MET A 191 13.26 -3.14 -16.29
CA MET A 191 12.21 -3.76 -17.13
C MET A 191 11.12 -2.74 -17.51
N MET A 192 10.64 -1.95 -16.55
CA MET A 192 9.59 -0.95 -16.80
C MET A 192 10.08 0.19 -17.70
N LYS A 193 11.35 0.59 -17.60
CA LYS A 193 11.96 1.59 -18.49
C LYS A 193 11.99 1.10 -19.94
N GLU A 194 12.49 -0.11 -20.17
CA GLU A 194 12.54 -0.72 -21.50
C GLU A 194 11.15 -0.84 -22.12
N MET A 195 10.19 -1.36 -21.36
CA MET A 195 8.80 -1.48 -21.80
C MET A 195 8.20 -0.11 -22.13
N THR A 196 8.46 0.92 -21.32
CA THR A 196 7.95 2.28 -21.56
C THR A 196 8.49 2.87 -22.86
N LEU A 197 9.77 2.67 -23.16
CA LEU A 197 10.38 3.10 -24.43
C LEU A 197 9.77 2.35 -25.63
N ALA A 198 9.59 1.03 -25.50
CA ALA A 198 9.03 0.19 -26.56
C ALA A 198 7.54 0.48 -26.86
N THR A 199 6.79 0.93 -25.86
CA THR A 199 5.34 1.14 -25.95
C THR A 199 4.92 2.60 -26.07
N ARG A 200 5.86 3.53 -26.30
CA ARG A 200 5.62 4.98 -26.26
C ARG A 200 4.44 5.47 -27.13
N GLU A 201 4.26 4.88 -28.31
CA GLU A 201 3.16 5.23 -29.23
C GLU A 201 1.82 4.59 -28.80
N ILE A 202 1.87 3.49 -28.05
CA ILE A 202 0.69 2.72 -27.63
C ILE A 202 0.15 3.23 -26.28
N TRP A 203 1.05 3.63 -25.38
CA TRP A 203 0.79 4.08 -24.00
C TRP A 203 1.41 5.46 -23.74
N PRO A 204 0.89 6.51 -24.39
CA PRO A 204 1.50 7.84 -24.37
C PRO A 204 1.54 8.47 -22.97
N ALA A 205 0.53 8.24 -22.11
CA ALA A 205 0.56 8.76 -20.75
C ALA A 205 1.62 8.10 -19.86
N GLN A 206 1.89 6.81 -20.03
CA GLN A 206 3.00 6.14 -19.35
C GLN A 206 4.34 6.75 -19.77
N TYR A 207 4.58 6.88 -21.08
CA TYR A 207 5.80 7.50 -21.58
C TYR A 207 5.97 8.94 -21.09
N ALA A 208 4.92 9.76 -21.19
CA ALA A 208 4.93 11.15 -20.76
C ALA A 208 5.26 11.28 -19.27
N GLU A 209 4.74 10.38 -18.43
CA GLU A 209 5.03 10.39 -16.99
C GLU A 209 6.49 10.06 -16.69
N TRP A 210 7.09 9.10 -17.39
CA TRP A 210 8.52 8.81 -17.28
C TRP A 210 9.38 9.98 -17.75
N ALA A 211 9.00 10.63 -18.86
CA ALA A 211 9.69 11.80 -19.39
C ALA A 211 9.64 12.98 -18.40
N ARG A 212 8.45 13.27 -17.85
CA ARG A 212 8.21 14.33 -16.85
C ARG A 212 9.10 14.18 -15.62
N ARG A 213 9.41 12.94 -15.26
CA ARG A 213 10.26 12.61 -14.09
C ARG A 213 11.75 12.51 -14.42
N GLY A 214 12.16 12.79 -15.66
CA GLY A 214 13.56 12.74 -16.07
C GLY A 214 14.16 11.33 -16.11
N ARG A 215 13.34 10.32 -16.41
CA ARG A 215 13.73 8.89 -16.31
C ARG A 215 14.02 8.21 -17.64
N LEU A 216 13.80 8.90 -18.76
CA LEU A 216 14.06 8.39 -20.10
C LEU A 216 15.50 8.67 -20.52
#